data_AF-A0A177CYN9-F1
#
_entry.id   AF-A0A177CYN9-F1
#
_cell.length_a   1.000
_cell.length_b   1.000
_cell.length_c   1.000
_cell.angle_alpha   90.00
_cell.angle_beta   90.00
_cell.angle_gamma   90.00
#
_symmetry.space_group_name_H-M   'P 1'
#
loop_
_entity.id
_entity.type
_entity.pdbx_description
1 polymer ?
#
loop_
_entity_poly.entity_id
_entity_poly.type
_entity_poly.pdbx_seq_one_letter_code
_entity_poly.pdbx_strand_id
1 'polypeptide(L)'
;MRVGRTEDHRTIAGKRLRKSEVLPLQCESKDPDDLFYHEAQISSLCWGPDESFWTEIFFVETFFGSELHYDKYLNPIQDPETNLTLRLDPPTLSYDPTLSSDPREYWLKQLEVRLSQVVQEYTALIGTFSKRMETYVRTPGFMSDRSGHTQTLSDVLETIQNFSDSIGSTIDAWESFRKTQISLFVLEGRRNDAKKPAYSRLLGSIIQSIEELERLRGFLLTQRAKFKSRIENYVAFPLLFTAAIFSMDFVKPKNDSLAWGLFFTVFVVTSVLNGTIAWLLHRSLIQKAVRKLLGLG
;
A
#
# COMPACT_ATOMS: atom_id res chain seq x y z
N MET A 1 -40.14 -18.85 -0.89
CA MET A 1 -39.08 -18.65 -1.90
C MET A 1 -37.77 -18.43 -1.18
N ARG A 2 -36.84 -19.41 -1.20
CA ARG A 2 -35.48 -19.22 -0.71
C ARG A 2 -34.71 -18.50 -1.81
N VAL A 3 -34.30 -17.26 -1.55
CA VAL A 3 -33.30 -16.56 -2.38
C VAL A 3 -32.05 -17.41 -2.31
N GLY A 4 -31.67 -18.03 -3.43
CA GLY A 4 -30.42 -18.76 -3.53
C GLY A 4 -29.29 -17.80 -3.18
N ARG A 5 -28.49 -18.16 -2.16
CA ARG A 5 -27.17 -17.54 -2.00
C ARG A 5 -26.41 -17.84 -3.28
N THR A 6 -26.27 -16.85 -4.15
CA THR A 6 -25.26 -16.88 -5.19
C THR A 6 -23.92 -17.10 -4.50
N GLU A 7 -23.27 -18.23 -4.80
CA GLU A 7 -21.92 -18.49 -4.33
C GLU A 7 -21.04 -17.32 -4.75
N ASP A 8 -20.34 -16.71 -3.80
CA ASP A 8 -19.40 -15.65 -4.12
C ASP A 8 -18.26 -16.28 -4.92
N HIS A 9 -18.23 -16.01 -6.23
CA HIS A 9 -17.21 -16.52 -7.15
C HIS A 9 -15.78 -16.14 -6.74
N ARG A 10 -15.62 -15.21 -5.80
CA ARG A 10 -14.34 -14.83 -5.18
C ARG A 10 -13.90 -15.83 -4.10
N THR A 11 -14.68 -16.87 -3.82
CA THR A 11 -14.38 -17.89 -2.81
C THR A 11 -14.30 -19.30 -3.41
N ILE A 12 -13.19 -20.00 -3.15
CA ILE A 12 -13.04 -21.43 -3.46
C ILE A 12 -12.93 -22.17 -2.12
N ALA A 13 -13.82 -23.14 -1.90
CA ALA A 13 -13.89 -23.92 -0.67
C ALA A 13 -13.96 -23.04 0.61
N GLY A 14 -14.69 -21.92 0.54
CA GLY A 14 -14.87 -20.98 1.66
C GLY A 14 -13.67 -20.07 1.93
N LYS A 15 -12.58 -20.16 1.15
CA LYS A 15 -11.45 -19.22 1.21
C LYS A 15 -11.56 -18.21 0.08
N ARG A 16 -11.33 -16.93 0.38
CA ARG A 16 -11.21 -15.90 -0.67
C ARG A 16 -9.97 -16.20 -1.51
N LEU A 17 -10.12 -16.10 -2.83
CA LEU A 17 -9.02 -16.20 -3.78
C LEU A 17 -7.99 -15.08 -3.57
N ARG A 18 -8.47 -13.90 -3.19
CA ARG A 18 -7.64 -12.74 -2.92
C ARG A 18 -7.28 -12.62 -1.44
N LYS A 19 -6.00 -12.41 -1.17
CA LYS A 19 -5.54 -12.00 0.16
C LYS A 19 -6.11 -10.60 0.47
N SER A 20 -6.93 -10.54 1.50
CA SER A 20 -7.57 -9.30 1.95
C SER A 20 -7.16 -9.07 3.38
N GLU A 21 -6.63 -7.90 3.68
CA GLU A 21 -6.19 -7.52 5.01
C GLU A 21 -6.97 -6.29 5.48
N VAL A 22 -7.19 -6.22 6.78
CA VAL A 22 -7.86 -5.08 7.39
C VAL A 22 -6.92 -3.90 7.38
N LEU A 23 -7.35 -2.77 6.83
CA LEU A 23 -6.61 -1.53 6.95
C LEU A 23 -6.71 -1.03 8.40
N PRO A 24 -5.59 -0.76 9.10
CA PRO A 24 -5.63 -0.33 10.49
C PRO A 24 -6.43 0.96 10.69
N LEU A 25 -6.80 1.23 11.95
CA LEU A 25 -7.59 2.40 12.34
C LEU A 25 -8.96 2.42 11.67
N GLN A 26 -9.78 1.41 11.99
CA GLN A 26 -11.20 1.33 11.61
C GLN A 26 -12.02 2.47 12.28
N CYS A 27 -11.77 3.72 11.90
CA CYS A 27 -12.56 4.85 12.38
C CYS A 27 -13.87 4.87 11.61
N GLU A 28 -14.97 4.50 12.28
CA GLU A 28 -16.39 4.74 11.91
C GLU A 28 -16.72 4.80 10.41
N SER A 29 -16.06 3.98 9.59
CA SER A 29 -16.30 3.95 8.16
C SER A 29 -17.65 3.26 7.97
N LYS A 30 -18.63 4.01 7.49
CA LYS A 30 -19.93 3.45 7.11
C LYS A 30 -19.83 2.59 5.86
N ASP A 31 -18.75 2.76 5.10
CA ASP A 31 -18.44 1.98 3.91
C ASP A 31 -17.58 0.75 4.29
N PRO A 32 -18.09 -0.48 4.08
CA PRO A 32 -17.35 -1.71 4.33
C PRO A 32 -16.16 -1.91 3.39
N ASP A 33 -16.13 -1.30 2.21
CA ASP A 33 -15.07 -1.49 1.22
C ASP A 33 -13.80 -0.69 1.60
N ASP A 34 -13.99 0.46 2.26
CA ASP A 34 -12.88 1.25 2.82
C ASP A 34 -12.12 0.49 3.93
N LEU A 35 -12.69 -0.57 4.51
CA LEU A 35 -12.10 -1.27 5.66
C LEU A 35 -10.95 -2.21 5.30
N PHE A 36 -10.84 -2.59 4.03
CA PHE A 36 -9.89 -3.60 3.58
C PHE A 36 -8.96 -3.06 2.51
N TYR A 37 -7.76 -3.61 2.46
CA TYR A 37 -6.95 -3.55 1.26
C TYR A 37 -6.73 -4.96 0.72
N HIS A 38 -6.45 -4.99 -0.56
CA HIS A 38 -6.55 -6.16 -1.41
C HIS A 38 -5.24 -6.32 -2.14
N GLU A 39 -4.62 -7.49 -2.03
CA GLU A 39 -3.45 -7.81 -2.84
C GLU A 39 -3.91 -8.03 -4.29
N ALA A 40 -3.33 -7.30 -5.24
CA ALA A 40 -3.55 -7.51 -6.66
C ALA A 40 -2.26 -8.03 -7.30
N GLN A 41 -2.38 -9.08 -8.11
CA GLN A 41 -1.26 -9.65 -8.85
C GLN A 41 -1.50 -9.52 -10.35
N ILE A 42 -0.45 -9.11 -11.06
CA ILE A 42 -0.43 -8.99 -12.51
C ILE A 42 0.76 -9.79 -13.01
N SER A 43 0.53 -10.68 -13.98
CA SER A 43 1.60 -11.42 -14.65
C SER A 43 1.35 -11.49 -16.15
N SER A 44 2.44 -11.48 -16.89
CA SER A 44 2.48 -11.40 -18.35
C SER A 44 3.55 -12.38 -18.83
N LEU A 45 3.25 -13.08 -19.92
CA LEU A 45 4.20 -13.95 -20.62
C LEU A 45 4.00 -13.77 -22.13
N CYS A 46 4.99 -13.12 -22.75
CA CYS A 46 5.07 -12.95 -24.20
C CYS A 46 6.09 -13.91 -24.80
N TRP A 47 5.73 -14.63 -25.86
CA TRP A 47 6.66 -15.45 -26.63
C TRP A 47 6.26 -15.58 -28.10
N GLY A 48 7.24 -15.86 -28.97
CA GLY A 48 7.00 -16.07 -30.39
C GLY A 48 8.29 -16.29 -31.17
N PRO A 49 8.22 -16.89 -32.37
CA PRO A 49 9.37 -16.99 -33.28
C PRO A 49 9.86 -15.63 -33.79
N ASP A 50 8.99 -14.64 -33.96
CA ASP A 50 9.34 -13.30 -34.43
C ASP A 50 8.31 -12.21 -34.04
N GLU A 51 8.55 -10.98 -34.48
CA GLU A 51 7.70 -9.80 -34.23
C GLU A 51 6.37 -9.84 -34.98
N SER A 52 6.20 -10.71 -35.98
CA SER A 52 4.94 -10.84 -36.75
C SER A 52 4.07 -12.01 -36.26
N PHE A 53 4.65 -12.95 -35.52
CA PHE A 53 3.95 -14.10 -34.97
C PHE A 53 4.37 -14.33 -33.52
N TRP A 54 3.55 -13.84 -32.59
CA TRP A 54 3.77 -13.94 -31.15
C TRP A 54 2.46 -14.16 -30.41
N THR A 55 2.58 -14.56 -29.16
CA THR A 55 1.47 -14.83 -28.25
C THR A 55 1.77 -14.22 -26.90
N GLU A 56 0.76 -13.62 -26.30
CA GLU A 56 0.78 -13.08 -24.94
C GLU A 56 -0.25 -13.82 -24.10
N ILE A 57 0.19 -14.33 -22.94
CA ILE A 57 -0.70 -14.72 -21.86
C ILE A 57 -0.61 -13.64 -20.79
N PHE A 58 -1.75 -13.06 -20.45
CA PHE A 58 -1.85 -12.03 -19.43
C PHE A 58 -2.85 -12.45 -18.35
N PHE A 59 -2.36 -12.58 -17.13
CA PHE A 59 -3.20 -12.76 -15.95
C PHE A 59 -3.26 -11.44 -15.21
N VAL A 60 -4.46 -10.87 -15.18
CA VAL A 60 -4.73 -9.65 -14.46
C VAL A 60 -5.95 -9.83 -13.60
N GLU A 61 -5.80 -9.51 -12.33
CA GLU A 61 -6.90 -9.52 -11.39
C GLU A 61 -7.60 -8.15 -11.42
N THR A 62 -8.62 -8.04 -12.27
CA THR A 62 -9.37 -6.78 -12.49
C THR A 62 -10.70 -6.72 -11.76
N PHE A 63 -11.01 -7.75 -10.96
CA PHE A 63 -12.31 -7.91 -10.34
C PHE A 63 -12.28 -7.38 -8.90
N PHE A 64 -12.63 -6.11 -8.74
CA PHE A 64 -12.61 -5.41 -7.45
C PHE A 64 -13.94 -5.52 -6.68
N GLY A 65 -14.95 -6.18 -7.26
CA GLY A 65 -16.24 -6.42 -6.63
C GLY A 65 -17.31 -5.37 -6.94
N SER A 66 -16.94 -4.29 -7.64
CA SER A 66 -17.89 -3.36 -8.29
C SER A 66 -18.61 -4.00 -9.48
N GLU A 67 -17.97 -4.96 -10.13
CA GLU A 67 -18.53 -5.71 -11.25
C GLU A 67 -19.29 -6.93 -10.71
N LEU A 68 -20.55 -7.10 -11.15
CA LEU A 68 -21.33 -8.29 -10.78
C LEU A 68 -20.82 -9.56 -11.47
N HIS A 69 -20.27 -9.43 -12.68
CA HIS A 69 -19.81 -10.53 -13.54
C HIS A 69 -18.67 -10.05 -14.47
N TYR A 70 -17.84 -10.99 -14.95
CA TYR A 70 -16.69 -10.73 -15.82
C TYR A 70 -17.08 -10.22 -17.21
N ASP A 71 -18.32 -10.47 -17.64
CA ASP A 71 -18.90 -10.01 -18.90
C ASP A 71 -18.92 -8.48 -18.99
N LYS A 72 -19.19 -7.78 -17.88
CA LYS A 72 -19.11 -6.31 -17.80
C LYS A 72 -17.74 -5.76 -18.12
N TYR A 73 -16.69 -6.53 -17.85
CA TYR A 73 -15.30 -6.14 -18.10
C TYR A 73 -14.89 -6.35 -19.56
N LEU A 74 -15.50 -7.31 -20.25
CA LEU A 74 -15.22 -7.65 -21.65
C LEU A 74 -16.28 -7.12 -22.62
N ASN A 75 -17.23 -6.32 -22.13
CA ASN A 75 -18.35 -5.85 -22.92
C ASN A 75 -17.81 -5.07 -24.13
N PRO A 76 -18.06 -5.55 -25.36
CA PRO A 76 -17.61 -4.84 -26.53
C PRO A 76 -18.38 -3.53 -26.67
N ILE A 77 -17.69 -2.50 -27.14
CA ILE A 77 -18.31 -1.23 -27.51
C ILE A 77 -18.49 -1.22 -29.02
N GLN A 78 -19.64 -0.72 -29.47
CA GLN A 78 -19.87 -0.48 -30.88
C GLN A 78 -19.30 0.89 -31.24
N ASP A 79 -18.32 0.93 -32.13
CA ASP A 79 -17.76 2.17 -32.63
C ASP A 79 -18.83 2.87 -33.50
N PRO A 80 -19.29 4.08 -33.10
CA PRO A 80 -20.34 4.79 -33.84
C PRO A 80 -19.89 5.26 -35.23
N GLU A 81 -18.58 5.38 -35.50
CA GLU A 81 -18.06 5.83 -36.80
C GLU A 81 -17.83 4.67 -37.76
N THR A 82 -17.28 3.56 -37.26
CA THR A 82 -16.90 2.41 -38.11
C THR A 82 -17.92 1.27 -38.11
N ASN A 83 -18.92 1.29 -37.22
CA ASN A 83 -19.83 0.19 -36.91
C ASN A 83 -19.12 -1.12 -36.50
N LEU A 84 -17.83 -1.06 -36.18
CA LEU A 84 -17.08 -2.22 -35.71
C LEU A 84 -17.36 -2.48 -34.23
N THR A 85 -17.42 -3.75 -33.89
CA THR A 85 -17.49 -4.20 -32.49
C THR A 85 -16.07 -4.20 -31.94
N LEU A 86 -15.70 -3.16 -31.21
CA LEU A 86 -14.39 -3.05 -30.57
C LEU A 86 -14.41 -3.84 -29.26
N ARG A 87 -13.45 -4.76 -29.11
CA ARG A 87 -13.22 -5.47 -27.86
C ARG A 87 -12.15 -4.74 -27.08
N LEU A 88 -12.40 -4.53 -25.78
CA LEU A 88 -11.37 -4.06 -24.87
C LEU A 88 -10.25 -5.09 -24.86
N ASP A 89 -9.03 -4.65 -25.13
CA ASP A 89 -7.81 -5.40 -24.85
C ASP A 89 -7.49 -5.24 -23.36
N PRO A 90 -7.72 -6.25 -22.50
CA PRO A 90 -7.52 -6.11 -21.07
C PRO A 90 -6.12 -5.61 -20.71
N PRO A 91 -5.01 -6.20 -21.20
CA PRO A 91 -3.66 -5.76 -20.85
C PRO A 91 -3.41 -4.26 -21.03
N THR A 92 -3.85 -3.68 -22.15
CA THR A 92 -3.63 -2.26 -22.48
C THR A 92 -4.83 -1.34 -22.23
N LEU A 93 -5.96 -1.89 -21.78
CA LEU A 93 -7.25 -1.19 -21.61
C LEU A 93 -7.66 -0.38 -22.84
N SER A 94 -7.27 -0.85 -24.03
CA SER A 94 -7.45 -0.15 -25.29
C SER A 94 -8.49 -0.86 -26.14
N TYR A 95 -9.32 -0.10 -26.83
CA TYR A 95 -10.24 -0.61 -27.86
C TYR A 95 -9.61 -0.58 -29.26
N ASP A 96 -8.31 -0.26 -29.35
CA ASP A 96 -7.62 -0.03 -30.60
C ASP A 96 -7.42 -1.34 -31.38
N PRO A 97 -8.08 -1.52 -32.54
CA PRO A 97 -7.95 -2.71 -33.36
C PRO A 97 -6.59 -2.80 -34.07
N THR A 98 -5.79 -1.73 -34.05
CA THR A 98 -4.46 -1.65 -34.68
C THR A 98 -3.32 -1.91 -33.69
N LEU A 99 -3.64 -2.54 -32.55
CA LEU A 99 -2.71 -3.02 -31.52
C LEU A 99 -1.34 -3.34 -32.13
N SER A 100 -0.29 -2.69 -31.62
CA SER A 100 1.02 -2.70 -32.28
C SER A 100 1.45 -4.12 -32.61
N SER A 101 1.79 -4.35 -33.88
CA SER A 101 2.30 -5.65 -34.32
C SER A 101 3.61 -6.01 -33.60
N ASP A 102 4.35 -5.03 -33.08
CA ASP A 102 5.60 -5.27 -32.36
C ASP A 102 5.34 -5.68 -30.89
N PRO A 103 5.73 -6.91 -30.48
CA PRO A 103 5.50 -7.38 -29.11
C PRO A 103 6.21 -6.53 -28.05
N ARG A 104 7.32 -5.86 -28.39
CA ARG A 104 8.06 -5.02 -27.45
C ARG A 104 7.33 -3.71 -27.19
N GLU A 105 6.81 -3.10 -28.25
CA GLU A 105 5.96 -1.91 -28.17
C GLU A 105 4.69 -2.22 -27.38
N TYR A 106 4.08 -3.37 -27.66
CA TYR A 106 2.88 -3.83 -26.98
C TYR A 106 3.11 -4.01 -25.47
N TRP A 107 4.19 -4.69 -25.09
CA TRP A 107 4.55 -4.87 -23.68
C TRP A 107 4.80 -3.53 -22.95
N LEU A 108 5.47 -2.56 -23.59
CA LEU A 108 5.64 -1.23 -23.02
C LEU A 108 4.30 -0.49 -22.83
N LYS A 109 3.35 -0.65 -23.77
CA LYS A 109 2.00 -0.10 -23.63
C LYS A 109 1.23 -0.74 -22.47
N GLN A 110 1.37 -2.04 -22.27
CA GLN A 110 0.82 -2.71 -21.09
C GLN A 110 1.41 -2.12 -19.80
N LEU A 111 2.75 -2.01 -19.75
CA LEU A 111 3.44 -1.50 -18.58
C LEU A 111 3.05 -0.04 -18.25
N GLU A 112 2.94 0.82 -19.26
CA GLU A 112 2.45 2.21 -19.12
C GLU A 112 1.09 2.23 -18.41
N VAL A 113 0.13 1.49 -18.94
CA VAL A 113 -1.25 1.48 -18.44
C VAL A 113 -1.31 0.89 -17.03
N ARG A 114 -0.62 -0.23 -16.79
CA ARG A 114 -0.68 -0.92 -15.50
C ARG A 114 0.07 -0.19 -14.40
N LEU A 115 1.21 0.44 -14.68
CA LEU A 115 1.86 1.30 -13.68
C LEU A 115 1.02 2.52 -13.34
N SER A 116 0.36 3.14 -14.32
CA SER A 116 -0.57 4.24 -14.06
C SER A 116 -1.73 3.82 -13.15
N GLN A 117 -2.28 2.62 -13.34
CA GLN A 117 -3.30 2.08 -12.43
C GLN A 117 -2.75 1.83 -11.02
N VAL A 118 -1.57 1.21 -10.90
CA VAL A 118 -0.91 0.99 -9.61
C VAL A 118 -0.72 2.31 -8.86
N VAL A 119 -0.29 3.38 -9.54
CA VAL A 119 -0.17 4.73 -8.98
C VAL A 119 -1.51 5.24 -8.45
N GLN A 120 -2.60 5.10 -9.22
CA GLN A 120 -3.92 5.56 -8.81
C GLN A 120 -4.44 4.80 -7.59
N GLU A 121 -4.31 3.48 -7.59
CA GLU A 121 -4.73 2.61 -6.48
C GLU A 121 -3.94 2.90 -5.20
N TYR A 122 -2.62 3.01 -5.29
CA TYR A 122 -1.80 3.40 -4.13
C TYR A 122 -2.11 4.82 -3.64
N THR A 123 -2.37 5.76 -4.54
CA THR A 123 -2.76 7.12 -4.16
C THR A 123 -4.05 7.12 -3.36
N ALA A 124 -5.07 6.40 -3.83
CA ALA A 124 -6.34 6.27 -3.11
C ALA A 124 -6.16 5.58 -1.75
N LEU A 125 -5.45 4.44 -1.72
CA LEU A 125 -5.20 3.67 -0.52
C LEU A 125 -4.45 4.47 0.54
N ILE A 126 -3.34 5.13 0.16
CA ILE A 126 -2.53 5.96 1.04
C ILE A 126 -3.32 7.19 1.51
N GLY A 127 -4.12 7.79 0.64
CA GLY A 127 -5.00 8.91 0.98
C GLY A 127 -6.01 8.54 2.06
N THR A 128 -6.74 7.43 1.87
CA THR A 128 -7.71 6.89 2.84
C THR A 128 -7.01 6.56 4.16
N PHE A 129 -5.86 5.91 4.11
CA PHE A 129 -5.12 5.54 5.31
C PHE A 129 -4.58 6.77 6.07
N SER A 130 -4.04 7.76 5.37
CA SER A 130 -3.56 9.00 5.97
C SER A 130 -4.68 9.76 6.69
N LYS A 131 -5.86 9.85 6.07
CA LYS A 131 -7.03 10.47 6.68
C LYS A 131 -7.43 9.78 7.99
N ARG A 132 -7.39 8.44 8.03
CA ARG A 132 -7.67 7.65 9.25
C ARG A 132 -6.67 7.92 10.36
N MET A 133 -5.38 7.99 10.04
CA MET A 133 -4.36 8.36 11.03
C MET A 133 -4.58 9.76 11.60
N GLU A 134 -4.94 10.73 10.77
CA GLU A 134 -5.23 12.08 11.24
C GLU A 134 -6.44 12.13 12.17
N THR A 135 -7.53 11.44 11.82
CA THR A 135 -8.71 11.30 12.68
C THR A 135 -8.34 10.65 14.01
N TYR A 136 -7.63 9.53 13.96
CA TYR A 136 -7.20 8.80 15.16
C TYR A 136 -6.41 9.68 16.13
N VAL A 137 -5.48 10.50 15.62
CA VAL A 137 -4.70 11.41 16.46
C VAL A 137 -5.55 12.55 17.06
N ARG A 138 -6.63 12.95 16.39
CA ARG A 138 -7.50 14.05 16.85
C ARG A 138 -8.58 13.62 17.83
N THR A 139 -8.93 12.33 17.90
CA THR A 139 -10.03 11.85 18.75
C THR A 139 -9.67 11.93 20.25
N PRO A 140 -10.40 12.72 21.06
CA PRO A 140 -10.21 12.76 22.50
C PRO A 140 -10.74 11.46 23.13
N GLY A 141 -9.86 10.68 23.77
CA GLY A 141 -10.20 9.35 24.28
C GLY A 141 -9.11 8.29 24.11
N PHE A 142 -8.00 8.64 23.45
CA PHE A 142 -6.77 7.86 23.25
C PHE A 142 -6.23 7.09 24.48
N MET A 143 -6.70 7.37 25.70
CA MET A 143 -6.17 6.82 26.95
C MET A 143 -7.03 5.75 27.64
N SER A 144 -8.20 5.38 27.10
CA SER A 144 -9.14 4.50 27.81
C SER A 144 -8.73 3.02 27.82
N ASP A 145 -8.11 2.51 26.76
CA ASP A 145 -7.76 1.09 26.64
C ASP A 145 -6.31 0.86 26.18
N ARG A 146 -5.39 0.78 27.15
CA ARG A 146 -3.92 0.86 26.95
C ARG A 146 -3.33 -0.31 26.15
N SER A 147 -3.92 -1.51 26.22
CA SER A 147 -3.35 -2.70 25.57
C SER A 147 -3.67 -2.74 24.07
N GLY A 148 -4.93 -2.50 23.69
CA GLY A 148 -5.38 -2.45 22.29
C GLY A 148 -4.74 -1.32 21.48
N HIS A 149 -4.41 -0.20 22.13
CA HIS A 149 -3.78 0.93 21.45
C HIS A 149 -2.35 0.61 21.00
N THR A 150 -1.53 -0.02 21.84
CA THR A 150 -0.16 -0.40 21.44
C THR A 150 -0.12 -1.38 20.27
N GLN A 151 -1.07 -2.32 20.22
CA GLN A 151 -1.22 -3.23 19.09
C GLN A 151 -1.62 -2.46 17.82
N THR A 152 -2.62 -1.59 17.92
CA THR A 152 -3.09 -0.74 16.81
C THR A 152 -1.96 0.14 16.24
N LEU A 153 -1.12 0.71 17.10
CA LEU A 153 0.05 1.50 16.68
C LEU A 153 1.09 0.65 15.96
N SER A 154 1.35 -0.57 16.47
CA SER A 154 2.24 -1.51 15.80
C SER A 154 1.71 -1.92 14.43
N ASP A 155 0.40 -2.14 14.32
CA ASP A 155 -0.26 -2.52 13.06
C ASP A 155 -0.18 -1.37 12.04
N VAL A 156 -0.39 -0.12 12.47
CA VAL A 156 -0.21 1.07 11.61
C VAL A 156 1.22 1.15 11.06
N LEU A 157 2.22 1.05 11.94
CA LEU A 157 3.63 1.14 11.53
C LEU A 157 4.03 0.00 10.59
N GLU A 158 3.49 -1.20 10.81
CA GLU A 158 3.70 -2.36 9.96
C GLU A 158 3.04 -2.20 8.59
N THR A 159 1.79 -1.71 8.54
CA THR A 159 1.12 -1.43 7.26
C THR A 159 1.85 -0.38 6.45
N ILE A 160 2.34 0.71 7.07
CA ILE A 160 3.17 1.71 6.36
C ILE A 160 4.44 1.06 5.78
N GLN A 161 5.10 0.20 6.57
CA GLN A 161 6.30 -0.50 6.13
C GLN A 161 6.00 -1.42 4.95
N ASN A 162 4.94 -2.24 5.03
CA ASN A 162 4.55 -3.17 3.97
C ASN A 162 4.25 -2.42 2.66
N PHE A 163 3.52 -1.31 2.70
CA PHE A 163 3.25 -0.49 1.51
C PHE A 163 4.55 0.12 0.96
N SER A 164 5.41 0.66 1.83
CA SER A 164 6.69 1.24 1.42
C SER A 164 7.63 0.22 0.77
N ASP A 165 7.66 -1.01 1.29
CA ASP A 165 8.47 -2.11 0.76
C ASP A 165 7.92 -2.63 -0.56
N SER A 166 6.60 -2.75 -0.69
CA SER A 166 5.97 -3.17 -1.94
C SER A 166 6.24 -2.15 -3.05
N ILE A 167 6.09 -0.86 -2.76
CA ILE A 167 6.41 0.20 -3.74
C ILE A 167 7.91 0.17 -4.06
N GLY A 168 8.78 0.06 -3.05
CA GLY A 168 10.22 -0.02 -3.25
C GLY A 168 10.63 -1.20 -4.14
N SER A 169 10.04 -2.37 -3.94
CA SER A 169 10.31 -3.55 -4.75
C SER A 169 9.94 -3.35 -6.23
N THR A 170 8.83 -2.66 -6.52
CA THR A 170 8.44 -2.30 -7.89
C THR A 170 9.43 -1.34 -8.53
N ILE A 171 9.90 -0.34 -7.79
CA ILE A 171 10.86 0.66 -8.26
C ILE A 171 12.22 0.01 -8.52
N ASP A 172 12.70 -0.85 -7.60
CA ASP A 172 13.95 -1.58 -7.75
C ASP A 172 13.91 -2.54 -8.96
N ALA A 173 12.77 -3.22 -9.16
CA ALA A 173 12.55 -4.06 -10.34
C ALA A 173 12.60 -3.25 -11.65
N TRP A 174 11.96 -2.08 -11.68
CA TRP A 174 12.03 -1.17 -12.82
C TRP A 174 13.45 -0.68 -13.08
N GLU A 175 14.18 -0.25 -12.07
CA GLU A 175 15.55 0.23 -12.21
C GLU A 175 16.50 -0.88 -12.67
N SER A 176 16.31 -2.10 -12.19
CA SER A 176 17.04 -3.28 -12.65
C SER A 176 16.76 -3.56 -14.12
N PHE A 177 15.48 -3.60 -14.52
CA PHE A 177 15.06 -3.76 -15.91
C PHE A 177 15.63 -2.65 -16.81
N ARG A 178 15.51 -1.40 -16.38
CA ARG A 178 16.01 -0.22 -17.10
C ARG A 178 17.52 -0.31 -17.36
N LYS A 179 18.31 -0.79 -16.39
CA LYS A 179 19.76 -0.89 -16.53
C LYS A 179 20.21 -2.06 -17.39
N THR A 180 19.45 -3.16 -17.40
CA THR A 180 19.92 -4.44 -17.96
C THR A 180 19.27 -4.84 -19.27
N GLN A 181 17.99 -4.51 -19.46
CA GLN A 181 17.16 -5.10 -20.52
C GLN A 181 16.46 -4.07 -21.40
N ILE A 182 16.42 -2.79 -21.03
CA ILE A 182 15.70 -1.75 -21.80
C ILE A 182 16.18 -1.61 -23.25
N SER A 183 17.47 -1.85 -23.49
CA SER A 183 18.07 -1.80 -24.83
C SER A 183 17.53 -2.88 -25.76
N LEU A 184 16.98 -3.97 -25.22
CA LEU A 184 16.30 -4.99 -26.02
C LEU A 184 14.97 -4.49 -26.59
N PHE A 185 14.35 -3.49 -25.94
CA PHE A 185 13.10 -2.86 -26.35
C PHE A 185 13.32 -1.64 -27.24
N VAL A 186 14.44 -0.94 -27.04
CA VAL A 186 14.85 0.21 -27.84
C VAL A 186 15.93 -0.24 -28.83
N LEU A 187 15.54 -0.99 -29.86
CA LEU A 187 16.46 -1.35 -30.93
C LEU A 187 16.85 -0.11 -31.75
N GLU A 188 17.97 0.50 -31.36
CA GLU A 188 18.67 1.49 -32.18
C GLU A 188 19.09 0.84 -33.50
N GLY A 189 18.32 1.07 -34.57
CA GLY A 189 18.74 0.77 -35.94
C GLY A 189 17.84 -0.12 -36.78
N ARG A 190 16.72 -0.67 -36.28
CA ARG A 190 15.76 -1.39 -37.14
C ARG A 190 14.60 -0.51 -37.61
N ARG A 191 14.87 0.13 -38.76
CA ARG A 191 13.97 0.28 -39.92
C ARG A 191 12.90 1.38 -39.97
N ASN A 192 12.61 2.18 -38.95
CA ASN A 192 11.74 3.36 -39.12
C ASN A 192 11.96 4.45 -38.04
N ASP A 193 12.60 5.57 -38.39
CA ASP A 193 12.72 6.77 -37.55
C ASP A 193 11.35 7.32 -37.06
N ALA A 194 10.27 6.95 -37.75
CA ALA A 194 8.90 7.35 -37.42
C ALA A 194 8.35 6.78 -36.10
N LYS A 195 8.86 5.64 -35.59
CA LYS A 195 8.37 5.05 -34.33
C LYS A 195 9.14 5.52 -33.08
N LYS A 196 10.31 6.12 -33.26
CA LYS A 196 11.15 6.65 -32.16
C LYS A 196 10.40 7.61 -31.21
N PRO A 197 9.52 8.51 -31.70
CA PRO A 197 8.74 9.38 -30.82
C PRO A 197 7.73 8.62 -29.94
N ALA A 198 7.14 7.53 -30.44
CA ALA A 198 6.16 6.74 -29.71
C ALA A 198 6.81 5.99 -28.53
N TYR A 199 7.97 5.38 -28.76
CA TYR A 199 8.76 4.73 -27.70
C TYR A 199 9.20 5.71 -26.61
N SER A 200 9.72 6.88 -27.00
CA SER A 200 10.08 7.92 -26.02
C SER A 200 8.89 8.39 -25.19
N ARG A 201 7.70 8.49 -25.80
CA ARG A 201 6.47 8.84 -25.07
C ARG A 201 6.08 7.76 -24.06
N LEU A 202 6.05 6.49 -24.48
CA LEU A 202 5.73 5.37 -23.59
C LEU A 202 6.70 5.30 -22.41
N LEU A 203 8.00 5.39 -22.68
CA LEU A 203 9.02 5.39 -21.64
C LEU A 203 8.90 6.60 -20.71
N GLY A 204 8.63 7.80 -21.26
CA GLY A 204 8.40 8.99 -20.45
C GLY A 204 7.22 8.83 -19.48
N SER A 205 6.11 8.26 -19.96
CA SER A 205 4.91 7.98 -19.14
C SER A 205 5.17 6.95 -18.05
N ILE A 206 5.92 5.89 -18.37
CA ILE A 206 6.37 4.89 -17.39
C ILE A 206 7.27 5.52 -16.34
N ILE A 207 8.27 6.31 -16.74
CA ILE A 207 9.18 7.00 -15.83
C ILE A 207 8.40 7.91 -14.89
N GLN A 208 7.46 8.69 -15.42
CA GLN A 208 6.58 9.55 -14.61
C GLN A 208 5.79 8.74 -13.57
N SER A 209 5.25 7.58 -13.96
CA SER A 209 4.53 6.70 -13.02
C SER A 209 5.45 6.16 -11.91
N ILE A 210 6.69 5.79 -12.25
CA ILE A 210 7.69 5.33 -11.27
C ILE A 210 8.11 6.47 -10.32
N GLU A 211 8.31 7.69 -10.84
CA GLU A 211 8.63 8.86 -10.02
C GLU A 211 7.49 9.18 -9.04
N GLU A 212 6.24 9.02 -9.48
CA GLU A 212 5.08 9.21 -8.62
C GLU A 212 4.99 8.12 -7.54
N LEU A 213 5.32 6.87 -7.85
CA LEU A 213 5.46 5.82 -6.85
C LEU A 213 6.56 6.15 -5.82
N GLU A 214 7.72 6.65 -6.26
CA GLU A 214 8.79 7.08 -5.34
C GLU A 214 8.31 8.23 -4.43
N ARG A 215 7.54 9.18 -4.97
CA ARG A 215 6.92 10.27 -4.20
C ARG A 215 5.96 9.71 -3.13
N LEU A 216 5.10 8.76 -3.49
CA LEU A 216 4.18 8.10 -2.54
C LEU A 216 4.93 7.33 -1.45
N ARG A 217 6.01 6.63 -1.82
CA ARG A 217 6.90 5.94 -0.88
C ARG A 217 7.54 6.93 0.09
N GLY A 218 8.08 8.04 -0.40
CA GLY A 218 8.66 9.10 0.43
C GLY A 218 7.63 9.73 1.38
N PHE A 219 6.40 9.91 0.93
CA PHE A 219 5.30 10.36 1.78
C PHE A 219 5.01 9.37 2.91
N LEU A 220 4.89 8.08 2.62
CA LEU A 220 4.68 7.03 3.62
C LEU A 220 5.79 7.00 4.67
N LEU A 221 7.06 7.07 4.25
CA LEU A 221 8.20 7.10 5.17
C LEU A 221 8.17 8.35 6.08
N THR A 222 7.80 9.50 5.52
CA THR A 222 7.63 10.74 6.30
C THR A 222 6.50 10.61 7.32
N GLN A 223 5.37 10.03 6.91
CA GLN A 223 4.24 9.78 7.81
C GLN A 223 4.61 8.83 8.94
N ARG A 224 5.35 7.76 8.65
CA ARG A 224 5.88 6.84 9.65
C ARG A 224 6.72 7.57 10.70
N ALA A 225 7.64 8.43 10.26
CA ALA A 225 8.52 9.19 11.15
C ALA A 225 7.71 10.15 12.04
N LYS A 226 6.74 10.87 11.46
CA LYS A 226 5.83 11.76 12.21
C LYS A 226 5.00 10.99 13.23
N PHE A 227 4.45 9.83 12.84
CA PHE A 227 3.63 9.01 13.71
C PHE A 227 4.46 8.45 14.88
N LYS A 228 5.66 7.92 14.59
CA LYS A 228 6.61 7.44 15.60
C LYS A 228 7.01 8.53 16.59
N SER A 229 7.39 9.71 16.10
CA SER A 229 7.76 10.85 16.97
C SER A 229 6.61 11.31 17.87
N ARG A 230 5.37 11.35 17.35
CA ARG A 230 4.20 11.66 18.17
C ARG A 230 4.03 10.66 19.31
N ILE A 231 4.13 9.36 19.01
CA ILE A 231 4.05 8.30 20.04
C ILE A 231 5.14 8.48 21.09
N GLU A 232 6.39 8.69 20.68
CA GLU A 232 7.51 8.90 21.60
C GLU A 232 7.29 10.10 22.51
N ASN A 233 6.79 11.21 21.96
CA ASN A 233 6.44 12.40 22.75
C ASN A 233 5.29 12.14 23.73
N TYR A 234 4.26 11.37 23.35
CA TYR A 234 3.16 11.01 24.26
C TYR A 234 3.62 10.10 25.40
N VAL A 235 4.57 9.20 25.15
CA VAL A 235 5.17 8.35 26.18
C VAL A 235 6.11 9.16 27.08
N ALA A 236 6.92 10.05 26.51
CA ALA A 236 7.87 10.86 27.27
C ALA A 236 7.21 11.99 28.09
N PHE A 237 6.06 12.52 27.66
CA PHE A 237 5.41 13.67 28.28
C PHE A 237 5.02 13.45 29.75
N PRO A 238 4.40 12.33 30.17
CA PRO A 238 4.16 12.05 31.58
C PRO A 238 5.44 12.03 32.43
N LEU A 239 6.54 11.46 31.90
CA LEU A 239 7.84 11.45 32.60
C LEU A 239 8.38 12.87 32.77
N LEU A 240 8.41 13.65 31.69
CA LEU A 240 8.89 15.04 31.71
C LEU A 240 8.02 15.94 32.60
N PHE A 241 6.70 15.74 32.57
CA PHE A 241 5.76 16.44 33.43
C PHE A 241 5.96 16.08 34.91
N THR A 242 6.14 14.80 35.24
CA THR A 242 6.48 14.39 36.61
C THR A 242 7.83 14.95 37.05
N ALA A 243 8.86 14.95 36.19
CA ALA A 243 10.14 15.55 36.52
C ALA A 243 10.01 17.07 36.76
N ALA A 244 9.20 17.77 35.95
CA ALA A 244 8.98 19.21 36.07
C ALA A 244 8.21 19.61 37.33
N ILE A 245 7.11 18.91 37.68
CA ILE A 245 6.33 19.20 38.90
C ILE A 245 7.21 19.16 40.14
N PHE A 246 8.08 18.15 40.24
CA PHE A 246 8.93 17.96 41.42
C PHE A 246 10.22 18.80 41.38
N SER A 247 10.50 19.46 40.26
CA SER A 247 11.57 20.47 40.15
C SER A 247 11.09 21.89 40.49
N MET A 248 9.79 22.12 40.69
CA MET A 248 9.25 23.43 41.07
C MET A 248 9.36 23.66 42.58
N ASP A 249 9.91 24.81 43.00
CA ASP A 249 10.08 25.22 44.41
C ASP A 249 8.78 25.26 45.24
N PHE A 250 7.61 25.23 44.58
CA PHE A 250 6.29 25.19 45.22
C PHE A 250 6.00 23.85 45.91
N VAL A 251 6.62 22.75 45.47
CA VAL A 251 6.49 21.42 46.09
C VAL A 251 7.63 21.21 47.09
N LYS A 252 7.84 22.16 48.01
CA LYS A 252 8.65 21.92 49.21
C LYS A 252 7.75 21.30 50.27
N PRO A 253 7.82 19.98 50.48
CA PRO A 253 6.94 19.30 51.41
C PRO A 253 7.40 19.60 52.84
N LYS A 254 6.46 19.95 53.71
CA LYS A 254 6.76 20.19 55.15
C LYS A 254 7.37 18.96 55.86
N ASN A 255 7.22 17.77 55.30
CA ASN A 255 7.85 16.52 55.73
C ASN A 255 8.66 15.93 54.56
N ASP A 256 9.98 16.13 54.57
CA ASP A 256 10.86 15.77 53.46
C ASP A 256 10.80 14.28 53.08
N SER A 257 10.70 13.34 54.04
CA SER A 257 10.79 11.90 53.71
C SER A 257 9.60 11.35 52.91
N LEU A 258 8.39 11.85 53.16
CA LEU A 258 7.15 11.31 52.59
C LEU A 258 6.95 11.73 51.13
N ALA A 259 7.37 12.94 50.79
CA ALA A 259 7.25 13.47 49.43
C ALA A 259 8.35 12.98 48.49
N TRP A 260 9.57 12.75 48.99
CA TRP A 260 10.59 12.03 48.24
C TRP A 260 10.12 10.58 47.97
N GLY A 261 9.53 9.92 48.96
CA GLY A 261 8.91 8.60 48.76
C GLY A 261 7.82 8.60 47.69
N LEU A 262 6.94 9.61 47.69
CA LEU A 262 5.87 9.75 46.71
C LEU A 262 6.40 10.11 45.31
N PHE A 263 7.46 10.92 45.22
CA PHE A 263 8.18 11.21 43.98
C PHE A 263 8.76 9.94 43.37
N PHE A 264 9.56 9.19 44.13
CA PHE A 264 10.16 7.94 43.64
C PHE A 264 9.08 6.93 43.29
N THR A 265 7.98 6.86 44.04
CA THR A 265 6.86 5.98 43.70
C THR A 265 6.22 6.36 42.37
N VAL A 266 5.87 7.64 42.18
CA VAL A 266 5.28 8.13 40.92
C VAL A 266 6.26 7.96 39.76
N PHE A 267 7.53 8.30 39.96
CA PHE A 267 8.60 8.19 38.95
C PHE A 267 8.89 6.75 38.56
N VAL A 268 8.95 5.83 39.54
CA VAL A 268 9.12 4.38 39.27
C VAL A 268 7.89 3.84 38.57
N VAL A 269 6.68 4.21 38.99
CA VAL A 269 5.45 3.76 38.33
C VAL A 269 5.38 4.28 36.88
N THR A 270 5.66 5.56 36.62
CA THR A 270 5.69 6.11 35.25
C THR A 270 6.85 5.57 34.42
N SER A 271 8.03 5.34 35.01
CA SER A 271 9.18 4.73 34.32
C SER A 271 8.93 3.27 33.97
N VAL A 272 8.32 2.49 34.87
CA VAL A 272 7.92 1.10 34.61
C VAL A 272 6.81 1.05 33.55
N LEU A 273 5.83 1.96 33.62
CA LEU A 273 4.79 2.08 32.57
C LEU A 273 5.39 2.41 31.20
N ASN A 274 6.33 3.35 31.14
CA ASN A 274 6.95 3.73 29.86
C ASN A 274 7.93 2.67 29.35
N GLY A 275 8.69 2.03 30.24
CA GLY A 275 9.56 0.92 29.91
C GLY A 275 8.78 -0.29 29.40
N THR A 276 7.63 -0.61 30.01
CA THR A 276 6.76 -1.69 29.54
C THR A 276 6.12 -1.38 28.19
N ILE A 277 5.72 -0.13 27.93
CA ILE A 277 5.21 0.29 26.60
C ILE A 277 6.30 0.16 25.53
N ALA A 278 7.51 0.68 25.79
CA ALA A 278 8.63 0.60 24.85
C ALA A 278 9.05 -0.86 24.61
N TRP A 279 9.09 -1.68 25.66
CA TRP A 279 9.41 -3.10 25.57
C TRP A 279 8.33 -3.90 24.84
N LEU A 280 7.05 -3.61 25.05
CA LEU A 280 5.94 -4.24 24.34
C LEU A 280 5.94 -3.89 22.84
N LEU A 281 6.23 -2.63 22.49
CA LEU A 281 6.41 -2.21 21.10
C LEU A 281 7.56 -2.99 20.44
N HIS A 282 8.70 -3.10 21.12
CA HIS A 282 9.87 -3.80 20.59
C HIS A 282 9.65 -5.31 20.49
N ARG A 283 8.98 -5.92 21.48
CA ARG A 283 8.68 -7.36 21.50
C ARG A 283 7.64 -7.75 20.44
N SER A 284 6.62 -6.92 20.21
CA SER A 284 5.63 -7.10 19.14
C SER A 284 6.32 -7.17 17.77
N LEU A 285 7.22 -6.21 17.49
CA LEU A 285 7.97 -6.16 16.23
C LEU A 285 8.86 -7.39 16.03
N ILE A 286 9.54 -7.86 17.09
CA ILE A 286 10.35 -9.09 17.03
C ILE A 286 9.48 -10.33 16.80
N GLN A 287 8.37 -10.48 17.52
CA GLN A 287 7.52 -11.66 17.39
C GLN A 287 6.89 -11.78 16.00
N LYS A 288 6.50 -10.66 15.39
CA LYS A 288 5.98 -10.66 14.02
C LYS A 288 7.07 -10.92 12.99
N ALA A 289 8.28 -10.35 13.16
CA ALA A 289 9.43 -10.66 12.30
C ALA A 289 9.79 -12.16 12.35
N VAL A 290 9.75 -12.77 13.53
CA VAL A 290 9.99 -14.21 13.73
C VAL A 290 8.89 -15.06 13.09
N ARG A 291 7.60 -14.68 13.19
CA ARG A 291 6.51 -15.39 12.50
C ARG A 291 6.63 -15.33 10.98
N LYS A 292 7.02 -14.17 10.44
CA LYS A 292 7.23 -13.95 9.00
C LYS A 292 8.43 -14.77 8.49
N LEU A 293 9.49 -14.90 9.28
CA LEU A 293 10.66 -15.77 9.00
C LEU A 293 10.33 -17.26 9.06
N LEU A 294 9.39 -17.66 9.93
CA LEU A 294 9.00 -19.07 10.10
C LEU A 294 7.88 -19.52 9.16
N GLY A 295 7.39 -18.65 8.26
CA GLY A 295 6.28 -18.96 7.35
C GLY A 295 4.96 -19.29 8.06
N LEU A 296 4.85 -18.91 9.34
CA LEU A 296 3.63 -19.07 10.15
C LEU A 296 2.77 -17.81 9.96
N GLY A 297 2.17 -17.70 8.78
CA GLY A 297 1.19 -16.67 8.41
C GLY A 297 -0.13 -17.30 8.03
#